data_AF-A0A922SNK6-F1
#
_entry.id   AF-A0A922SNK6-F1
#
_cell.length_a   1.000
_cell.length_b   1.000
_cell.length_c   1.000
_cell.angle_alpha   90.00
_cell.angle_beta   90.00
_cell.angle_gamma   90.00
#
_symmetry.space_group_name_H-M   'P 1'
#
loop_
_entity.id
_entity.type
_entity.pdbx_description
1 polymer ?
#
loop_
_entity_poly.entity_id
_entity_poly.type
_entity_poly.pdbx_seq_one_letter_code
_entity_poly.pdbx_strand_id
1 'polypeptide(L)'
;MRLSRSQESEGDREARLSASRERVALSRESETFTERESRLSSQRTRTATLRSQESIEEREVRLSAARESNALSLQSETFTERESRLSSQRTRTAALRSQESIAEREVRLSADRERHALSRESETFTERESRLSSQRTRTMTLRSQESIAEREVRLSADRERHALSRESETLTERESRLSSQRTRTMTLRSQESIVEREVRMSADRERHALSRESETFTERESRLSSQRTRTMTLRSQESVADREVRLSADRERHALARVRDFHRKRIALKFAKNSDHDFAFSRKHRGT
;
A
#
# COMPACT_ATOMS: atom_id res chain seq x y z
N MET A 1 61.41 -31.46 60.40
CA MET A 1 61.72 -32.04 59.07
C MET A 1 60.73 -31.49 58.06
N ARG A 2 61.17 -30.86 56.97
CA ARG A 2 60.28 -30.50 55.86
C ARG A 2 60.18 -31.72 54.96
N LEU A 3 59.05 -32.44 55.00
CA LEU A 3 58.71 -33.46 54.01
C LEU A 3 58.91 -32.83 52.62
N SER A 4 59.63 -33.52 51.74
CA SER A 4 59.80 -33.05 50.37
C SER A 4 58.40 -32.87 49.75
N ARG A 5 58.22 -31.84 48.92
CA ARG A 5 56.94 -31.57 48.24
C ARG A 5 56.42 -32.76 47.41
N SER A 6 57.28 -33.75 47.15
CA SER A 6 56.98 -35.01 46.46
C SER A 6 56.43 -36.12 47.37
N GLN A 7 56.40 -35.94 48.69
CA GLN A 7 55.94 -36.91 49.70
C GLN A 7 54.77 -36.34 50.55
N GLU A 8 54.26 -35.17 50.18
CA GLU A 8 53.15 -34.47 50.85
C GLU A 8 51.83 -35.21 50.57
N SER A 9 51.00 -35.44 51.60
CA SER A 9 49.66 -36.00 51.39
C SER A 9 48.77 -35.00 50.65
N GLU A 10 47.71 -35.46 49.96
CA GLU A 10 46.80 -34.53 49.29
C GLU A 10 46.17 -33.51 50.25
N GLY A 11 45.87 -33.93 51.49
CA GLY A 11 45.36 -33.06 52.53
C GLY A 11 46.35 -31.97 52.95
N ASP A 12 47.62 -32.34 53.16
CA ASP A 12 48.67 -31.37 53.53
C ASP A 12 48.96 -30.40 52.37
N ARG A 13 48.93 -30.91 51.13
CA ARG A 13 49.10 -30.11 49.92
C ARG A 13 47.98 -29.09 49.77
N GLU A 14 46.73 -29.50 49.98
CA GLU A 14 45.59 -28.58 49.89
C GLU A 14 45.62 -27.56 51.01
N ALA A 15 45.95 -27.95 52.25
CA ALA A 15 46.11 -27.02 53.37
C ALA A 15 47.21 -25.98 53.12
N ARG A 16 48.35 -26.39 52.55
CA ARG A 16 49.43 -25.47 52.19
C ARG A 16 49.02 -24.53 51.06
N LEU A 17 48.31 -25.03 50.05
CA LEU A 17 47.81 -24.21 48.96
C LEU A 17 46.72 -23.24 49.45
N SER A 18 45.83 -23.65 50.36
CA SER A 18 44.82 -22.78 50.95
C SER A 18 45.46 -21.64 51.75
N ALA A 19 46.41 -21.95 52.64
CA ALA A 19 47.16 -20.96 53.40
C ALA A 19 47.98 -20.02 52.50
N SER A 20 48.43 -20.51 51.33
CA SER A 20 49.07 -19.65 50.32
C SER A 20 48.07 -18.74 49.61
N ARG A 21 46.88 -19.24 49.26
CA ARG A 21 45.81 -18.45 48.63
C ARG A 21 45.34 -17.35 49.59
N GLU A 22 45.19 -17.67 50.87
CA GLU A 22 44.76 -16.74 51.92
C GLU A 22 45.78 -15.61 52.14
N ARG A 23 47.08 -15.95 52.26
CA ARG A 23 48.13 -14.92 52.35
C ARG A 23 48.15 -13.99 51.14
N VAL A 24 47.95 -14.53 49.94
CA VAL A 24 47.88 -13.71 48.71
C VAL A 24 46.61 -12.85 48.69
N ALA A 25 45.48 -13.35 49.19
CA ALA A 25 44.24 -12.59 49.30
C ALA A 25 44.40 -11.41 50.26
N LEU A 26 44.93 -11.64 51.45
CA LEU A 26 45.21 -10.60 52.45
C LEU A 26 46.19 -9.54 51.90
N SER A 27 47.26 -9.99 51.24
CA SER A 27 48.21 -9.07 50.59
C SER A 27 47.51 -8.19 49.54
N ARG A 28 46.64 -8.77 48.70
CA ARG A 28 45.88 -8.03 47.68
C ARG A 28 44.86 -7.07 48.26
N GLU A 29 44.26 -7.40 49.40
CA GLU A 29 43.31 -6.55 50.10
C GLU A 29 44.01 -5.33 50.72
N SER A 30 45.24 -5.50 51.19
CA SER A 30 46.07 -4.42 51.72
C SER A 30 46.79 -3.57 50.66
N GLU A 31 46.68 -3.90 49.37
CA GLU A 31 47.34 -3.15 48.29
C GLU A 31 46.78 -1.72 48.18
N THR A 32 47.68 -0.75 48.08
CA THR A 32 47.31 0.61 47.63
C THR A 32 46.94 0.61 46.15
N PHE A 33 46.25 1.66 45.69
CA PHE A 33 45.90 1.83 44.28
C PHE A 33 47.13 1.78 43.36
N THR A 34 48.24 2.41 43.76
CA THR A 34 49.49 2.47 43.00
C THR A 34 50.18 1.10 42.93
N GLU A 35 50.23 0.37 44.05
CA GLU A 35 50.77 -0.99 44.08
C GLU A 35 49.93 -1.93 43.21
N ARG A 36 48.60 -1.86 43.31
CA ARG A 36 47.67 -2.62 42.48
C ARG A 36 47.87 -2.33 40.99
N GLU A 37 47.96 -1.06 40.59
CA GLU A 37 48.21 -0.70 39.19
C GLU A 37 49.60 -1.14 38.73
N SER A 38 50.65 -1.04 39.56
CA SER A 38 51.98 -1.52 39.20
C SER A 38 52.01 -3.04 38.95
N ARG A 39 51.29 -3.80 39.79
CA ARG A 39 51.15 -5.25 39.64
C ARG A 39 50.35 -5.62 38.41
N LEU A 40 49.21 -4.96 38.18
CA LEU A 40 48.38 -5.18 36.98
C LEU A 40 49.11 -4.76 35.71
N SER A 41 49.88 -3.68 35.73
CA SER A 41 50.73 -3.23 34.62
C SER A 41 51.80 -4.28 34.30
N SER A 42 52.53 -4.76 35.32
CA SER A 42 53.53 -5.83 35.17
C SER A 42 52.91 -7.14 34.65
N GLN A 43 51.69 -7.45 35.06
CA GLN A 43 50.95 -8.60 34.56
C GLN A 43 50.55 -8.40 33.08
N ARG A 44 50.03 -7.22 32.72
CA ARG A 44 49.68 -6.86 31.33
C ARG A 44 50.91 -6.97 30.42
N THR A 45 52.05 -6.41 30.81
CA THR A 45 53.30 -6.47 30.02
C THR A 45 53.75 -7.92 29.83
N ARG A 46 53.83 -8.72 30.90
CA ARG A 46 54.18 -10.14 30.80
C ARG A 46 53.22 -10.92 29.90
N THR A 47 51.93 -10.65 29.96
CA THR A 47 50.97 -11.33 29.06
C THR A 47 51.14 -10.89 27.60
N ALA A 48 51.46 -9.62 27.35
CA ALA A 48 51.69 -9.11 26.01
C ALA A 48 52.97 -9.72 25.41
N THR A 49 54.05 -9.83 26.18
CA THR A 49 55.29 -10.47 25.72
C THR A 49 55.07 -11.94 25.37
N LEU A 50 54.37 -12.70 26.23
CA LEU A 50 54.03 -14.10 25.94
C LEU A 50 53.18 -14.23 24.67
N ARG A 51 52.17 -13.37 24.48
CA ARG A 51 51.35 -13.37 23.25
C ARG A 51 52.12 -13.00 21.99
N SER A 52 53.15 -12.15 22.10
CA SER A 52 53.97 -11.76 20.96
C SER A 52 54.94 -12.86 20.51
N GLN A 53 55.24 -13.82 21.40
CA GLN A 53 56.13 -14.95 21.16
C GLN A 53 55.36 -16.26 20.87
N GLU A 54 54.03 -16.21 20.91
CA GLU A 54 53.14 -17.35 20.72
C GLU A 54 53.25 -17.89 19.29
N SER A 55 53.34 -19.21 19.14
CA SER A 55 53.24 -19.84 17.82
C SER A 55 51.83 -19.72 17.26
N ILE A 56 51.65 -19.97 15.95
CA ILE A 56 50.31 -19.98 15.34
C ILE A 56 49.41 -21.04 16.01
N GLU A 57 49.97 -22.21 16.30
CA GLU A 57 49.25 -23.33 16.92
C GLU A 57 48.84 -23.00 18.37
N GLU A 58 49.75 -22.44 19.17
CA GLU A 58 49.46 -22.00 20.54
C GLU A 58 48.38 -20.91 20.54
N ARG A 59 48.46 -19.97 19.58
CA ARG A 59 47.47 -18.91 19.38
C ARG A 59 46.11 -19.47 19.03
N GLU A 60 46.05 -20.49 18.19
CA GLU A 60 44.80 -21.14 17.83
C GLU A 60 44.19 -21.88 19.01
N VAL A 61 44.98 -22.63 19.79
CA VAL A 61 44.54 -23.31 21.02
C VAL A 61 44.01 -22.30 22.04
N ARG A 62 44.70 -21.17 22.24
CA ARG A 62 44.23 -20.12 23.15
C ARG A 62 42.94 -19.48 22.65
N LEU A 63 42.83 -19.21 21.35
CA LEU A 63 41.62 -18.60 20.78
C LEU A 63 40.44 -19.58 20.76
N SER A 64 40.66 -20.88 20.56
CA SER A 64 39.61 -21.89 20.65
C SER A 64 39.09 -22.02 22.09
N ALA A 65 39.99 -22.15 23.07
CA ALA A 65 39.61 -22.17 24.49
C ALA A 65 38.88 -20.88 24.92
N ALA A 66 39.29 -19.72 24.42
CA ALA A 66 38.61 -18.46 24.69
C ALA A 66 37.21 -18.39 24.07
N ARG A 67 37.02 -18.92 22.85
CA ARG A 67 35.70 -19.02 22.21
C ARG A 67 34.78 -19.96 22.98
N GLU A 68 35.30 -21.11 23.44
CA GLU A 68 34.55 -22.09 24.22
C GLU A 68 34.12 -21.51 25.57
N SER A 69 35.05 -20.89 26.30
CA SER A 69 34.74 -20.22 27.57
C SER A 69 33.68 -19.11 27.40
N ASN A 70 33.76 -18.34 26.30
CA ASN A 70 32.77 -17.33 25.98
C ASN A 70 31.40 -17.96 25.65
N ALA A 71 31.37 -19.02 24.85
CA ALA A 71 30.14 -19.75 24.54
C ALA A 71 29.46 -20.30 25.80
N LEU A 72 30.24 -20.88 26.73
CA LEU A 72 29.72 -21.32 28.03
C LEU A 72 29.19 -20.17 28.88
N SER A 73 29.89 -19.02 28.90
CA SER A 73 29.42 -17.82 29.58
C SER A 73 28.12 -17.28 28.98
N LEU A 74 27.98 -17.29 27.65
CA LEU A 74 26.75 -16.87 26.96
C LEU A 74 25.60 -17.86 27.16
N GLN A 75 25.88 -19.15 27.34
CA GLN A 75 24.85 -20.15 27.63
C GLN A 75 24.36 -20.09 29.08
N SER A 76 25.23 -19.68 30.01
CA SER A 76 24.93 -19.56 31.44
C SER A 76 24.43 -18.17 31.85
N GLU A 77 24.30 -17.23 30.91
CA GLU A 77 23.84 -15.88 31.20
C GLU A 77 22.39 -15.86 31.70
N THR A 78 22.13 -15.05 32.72
CA THR A 78 20.77 -14.76 33.16
C THR A 78 20.04 -13.89 32.12
N PHE A 79 18.70 -13.87 32.17
CA PHE A 79 17.91 -13.00 31.30
C PHE A 79 18.32 -11.51 31.40
N THR A 80 18.61 -11.04 32.61
CA THR A 80 19.05 -9.65 32.87
C THR A 80 20.43 -9.35 32.29
N GLU A 81 21.37 -10.28 32.41
CA GLU A 81 22.71 -10.13 31.82
C GLU A 81 22.63 -10.15 30.29
N ARG A 82 21.82 -11.05 29.73
CA ARG A 82 21.54 -11.12 28.29
C ARG A 82 20.98 -9.80 27.77
N GLU A 83 19.96 -9.26 28.43
CA GLU A 83 19.32 -8.03 27.98
C GLU A 83 20.26 -6.83 28.14
N SER A 84 21.06 -6.77 29.21
CA SER A 84 22.10 -5.75 29.38
C SER A 84 23.15 -5.80 28.28
N ARG A 85 23.62 -7.01 27.94
CA ARG A 85 24.60 -7.25 26.86
C ARG A 85 24.03 -6.86 25.49
N LEU A 86 22.82 -7.32 25.17
CA LEU A 86 22.15 -6.99 23.90
C LEU A 86 21.82 -5.50 23.80
N SER A 87 21.38 -4.87 24.90
CA SER A 87 21.17 -3.43 24.97
C SER A 87 22.47 -2.66 24.71
N SER A 88 23.57 -3.03 25.37
CA SER A 88 24.89 -2.45 25.16
C SER A 88 25.40 -2.64 23.71
N GLN A 89 25.07 -3.77 23.10
CA GLN A 89 25.39 -4.03 21.70
C GLN A 89 24.54 -3.15 20.75
N ARG A 90 23.24 -3.00 21.02
CA ARG A 90 22.33 -2.13 20.26
C ARG A 90 22.78 -0.67 20.35
N THR A 91 23.16 -0.18 21.53
CA THR A 91 23.63 1.20 21.70
C THR A 91 24.95 1.44 20.97
N ARG A 92 25.92 0.52 21.10
CA ARG A 92 27.20 0.62 20.40
C ARG A 92 27.02 0.62 18.87
N THR A 93 26.17 -0.26 18.35
CA THR A 93 25.90 -0.33 16.91
C THR A 93 25.15 0.90 16.41
N ALA A 94 24.20 1.44 17.19
CA ALA A 94 23.52 2.69 16.86
C ALA A 94 24.51 3.88 16.85
N ALA A 95 25.41 3.96 17.82
CA ALA A 95 26.44 4.99 17.87
C ALA A 95 27.36 4.93 16.64
N LEU A 96 27.85 3.74 16.29
CA LEU A 96 28.66 3.56 15.06
C LEU A 96 27.88 3.98 13.81
N ARG A 97 26.60 3.58 13.69
CA ARG A 97 25.75 3.98 12.55
C ARG A 97 25.49 5.48 12.48
N SER A 98 25.42 6.17 13.62
CA SER A 98 25.24 7.63 13.66
C SER A 98 26.48 8.40 13.20
N GLN A 99 27.64 7.74 13.22
CA GLN A 99 28.92 8.29 12.79
C GLN A 99 29.33 7.81 11.38
N GLU A 100 28.51 6.96 10.73
CA GLU A 100 28.76 6.52 9.36
C GLU A 100 28.78 7.72 8.40
N SER A 101 29.80 7.77 7.55
CA SER A 101 29.78 8.62 6.37
C SER A 101 28.68 8.18 5.38
N ILE A 102 28.32 9.05 4.44
CA ILE A 102 27.33 8.72 3.40
C ILE A 102 27.78 7.49 2.60
N ALA A 103 29.07 7.41 2.24
CA ALA A 103 29.63 6.29 1.49
C ALA A 103 29.55 4.96 2.27
N GLU A 104 29.93 4.95 3.54
CA GLU A 104 29.83 3.75 4.39
C GLU A 104 28.37 3.32 4.56
N ARG A 105 27.46 4.28 4.75
CA ARG A 105 26.03 4.03 4.83
C ARG A 105 25.48 3.43 3.54
N GLU A 106 25.93 3.90 2.38
CA GLU A 106 25.53 3.35 1.08
C GLU A 106 26.03 1.93 0.87
N VAL A 107 27.29 1.64 1.20
CA VAL A 107 27.87 0.28 1.14
C VAL A 107 27.12 -0.67 2.08
N ARG A 108 26.80 -0.23 3.31
CA ARG A 108 26.01 -1.06 4.23
C ARG A 108 24.61 -1.32 3.69
N LEU A 109 23.91 -0.28 3.22
CA LEU A 109 22.55 -0.43 2.69
C LEU A 109 22.52 -1.22 1.38
N SER A 110 23.54 -1.16 0.53
CA SER A 110 23.63 -2.00 -0.68
C SER A 110 23.79 -3.47 -0.29
N ALA A 111 24.71 -3.78 0.63
CA ALA A 111 24.86 -5.13 1.16
C ALA A 111 23.57 -5.64 1.86
N ASP A 112 22.86 -4.78 2.59
CA ASP A 112 21.58 -5.12 3.21
C ASP A 112 20.51 -5.46 2.14
N ARG A 113 20.43 -4.66 1.07
CA ARG A 113 19.51 -4.91 -0.06
C ARG A 113 19.84 -6.21 -0.79
N GLU A 114 21.12 -6.49 -1.01
CA GLU A 114 21.58 -7.72 -1.67
C GLU A 114 21.22 -8.95 -0.83
N ARG A 115 21.50 -8.94 0.48
CA ARG A 115 21.09 -10.04 1.37
C ARG A 115 19.59 -10.24 1.38
N HIS A 116 18.80 -9.16 1.34
CA HIS A 116 17.35 -9.25 1.22
C HIS A 116 16.92 -9.84 -0.13
N ALA A 117 17.54 -9.43 -1.25
CA ALA A 117 17.23 -9.96 -2.57
C ALA A 117 17.52 -11.46 -2.64
N LEU A 118 18.70 -11.89 -2.19
CA LEU A 118 19.08 -13.31 -2.11
C LEU A 118 18.11 -14.09 -1.22
N SER A 119 17.73 -13.55 -0.07
CA SER A 119 16.74 -14.17 0.81
C SER A 119 15.36 -14.27 0.14
N ARG A 120 14.96 -13.33 -0.74
CA ARG A 120 13.70 -13.42 -1.48
C ARG A 120 13.77 -14.41 -2.63
N GLU A 121 14.92 -14.54 -3.26
CA GLU A 121 15.16 -15.49 -4.35
C GLU A 121 15.17 -16.94 -3.84
N SER A 122 15.69 -17.15 -2.62
CA SER A 122 15.72 -18.47 -1.98
C SER A 122 14.43 -18.84 -1.22
N GLU A 123 13.42 -17.95 -1.18
CA GLU A 123 12.14 -18.25 -0.53
C GLU A 123 11.42 -19.41 -1.22
N THR A 124 10.98 -20.38 -0.42
CA THR A 124 10.01 -21.38 -0.86
C THR A 124 8.63 -20.74 -1.09
N PHE A 125 7.76 -21.43 -1.82
CA PHE A 125 6.39 -20.95 -2.06
C PHE A 125 5.62 -20.69 -0.75
N THR A 126 5.77 -21.56 0.25
CA THR A 126 5.09 -21.44 1.55
C THR A 126 5.62 -20.26 2.36
N GLU A 127 6.93 -20.02 2.36
CA GLU A 127 7.54 -18.84 3.00
C GLU A 127 7.09 -17.55 2.32
N ARG A 128 7.06 -17.54 0.98
CA ARG A 128 6.56 -16.41 0.19
C ARG A 128 5.10 -16.10 0.52
N GLU A 129 4.23 -17.11 0.54
CA GLU A 129 2.81 -16.92 0.88
C GLU A 129 2.62 -16.48 2.33
N SER A 130 3.35 -17.06 3.29
CA SER A 130 3.32 -16.63 4.69
C SER A 130 3.73 -15.15 4.84
N ARG A 131 4.78 -14.74 4.15
CA ARG A 131 5.24 -13.34 4.15
C ARG A 131 4.22 -12.40 3.50
N LEU A 132 3.66 -12.77 2.35
CA LEU A 132 2.63 -11.97 1.67
C LEU A 132 1.33 -11.89 2.49
N SER A 133 0.92 -12.99 3.11
CA SER A 133 -0.20 -13.05 4.06
C SER A 133 0.02 -12.10 5.23
N SER A 134 1.18 -12.18 5.88
CA SER A 134 1.56 -11.29 6.99
C SER A 134 1.55 -9.81 6.55
N GLN A 135 2.04 -9.53 5.34
CA GLN A 135 2.01 -8.18 4.78
C GLN A 135 0.59 -7.67 4.51
N ARG A 136 -0.30 -8.52 3.96
CA ARG A 136 -1.72 -8.18 3.74
C ARG A 136 -2.42 -7.89 5.07
N THR A 137 -2.23 -8.74 6.08
CA THR A 137 -2.80 -8.56 7.42
C THR A 137 -2.33 -7.25 8.04
N ARG A 138 -1.02 -6.97 8.04
CA ARG A 138 -0.49 -5.70 8.56
C ARG A 138 -1.07 -4.49 7.83
N THR A 139 -1.20 -4.56 6.51
CA THR A 139 -1.78 -3.48 5.70
C THR A 139 -3.26 -3.28 6.03
N MET A 140 -4.03 -4.36 6.17
CA MET A 140 -5.43 -4.28 6.57
C MET A 140 -5.60 -3.66 7.96
N THR A 141 -4.79 -4.07 8.94
CA THR A 141 -4.83 -3.51 10.29
C THR A 141 -4.50 -2.01 10.30
N LEU A 142 -3.48 -1.60 9.54
CA LEU A 142 -3.16 -0.17 9.40
C LEU A 142 -4.31 0.60 8.71
N ARG A 143 -4.93 0.02 7.68
CA ARG A 143 -6.07 0.63 6.97
C ARG A 143 -7.32 0.74 7.83
N SER A 144 -7.58 -0.21 8.73
CA SER A 144 -8.74 -0.17 9.62
C SER A 144 -8.58 0.82 10.77
N GLN A 145 -7.34 1.16 11.11
CA GLN A 145 -6.99 2.16 12.13
C GLN A 145 -6.74 3.56 11.54
N GLU A 146 -6.79 3.69 10.21
CA GLU A 146 -6.54 4.94 9.47
C GLU A 146 -7.62 5.99 9.81
N SER A 147 -7.19 7.18 10.22
CA SER A 147 -8.09 8.33 10.36
C SER A 147 -8.62 8.81 9.01
N ILE A 148 -9.69 9.60 9.00
CA ILE A 148 -10.25 10.16 7.77
C ILE A 148 -9.20 11.01 7.02
N ALA A 149 -8.43 11.82 7.74
CA ALA A 149 -7.39 12.66 7.15
C ALA A 149 -6.26 11.83 6.51
N GLU A 150 -5.76 10.80 7.20
CA GLU A 150 -4.75 9.90 6.64
C GLU A 150 -5.29 9.16 5.40
N ARG A 151 -6.56 8.73 5.45
CA ARG A 151 -7.25 8.09 4.33
C ARG A 151 -7.36 9.01 3.12
N GLU A 152 -7.64 10.28 3.32
CA GLU A 152 -7.70 11.28 2.26
C GLU A 152 -6.33 11.52 1.64
N VAL A 153 -5.28 11.69 2.45
CA VAL A 153 -3.89 11.85 1.99
C VAL A 153 -3.43 10.62 1.19
N ARG A 154 -3.74 9.42 1.68
CA ARG A 154 -3.39 8.19 0.96
C ARG A 154 -4.16 8.09 -0.36
N LEU A 155 -5.46 8.39 -0.38
CA LEU A 155 -6.27 8.32 -1.60
C LEU A 155 -5.91 9.43 -2.59
N SER A 156 -5.47 10.61 -2.15
CA SER A 156 -4.97 11.66 -3.05
C SER A 156 -3.66 11.22 -3.70
N ALA A 157 -2.71 10.69 -2.92
CA ALA A 157 -1.47 10.12 -3.44
C ALA A 157 -1.72 8.92 -4.37
N ASP A 158 -2.70 8.06 -4.07
CA ASP A 158 -3.12 6.96 -4.96
C ASP A 158 -3.63 7.50 -6.31
N ARG A 159 -4.46 8.55 -6.30
CA ARG A 159 -4.98 9.19 -7.52
C ARG A 159 -3.87 9.85 -8.35
N GLU A 160 -2.95 10.54 -7.70
CA GLU A 160 -1.80 11.17 -8.36
C GLU A 160 -0.89 10.13 -9.03
N ARG A 161 -0.53 9.06 -8.31
CA ARG A 161 0.22 7.95 -8.90
C ARG A 161 -0.50 7.33 -10.09
N HIS A 162 -1.82 7.17 -10.02
CA HIS A 162 -2.59 6.68 -11.14
C HIS A 162 -2.59 7.65 -12.32
N ALA A 163 -2.72 8.96 -12.09
CA ALA A 163 -2.65 9.96 -13.15
C ALA A 163 -1.28 9.95 -13.85
N LEU A 164 -0.19 9.97 -13.08
CA LEU A 164 1.18 9.86 -13.61
C LEU A 164 1.39 8.56 -14.40
N SER A 165 0.89 7.44 -13.88
CA SER A 165 0.97 6.15 -14.58
C SER A 165 0.17 6.14 -15.89
N ARG A 166 -0.93 6.90 -16.00
CA ARG A 166 -1.68 7.05 -17.26
C ARG A 166 -1.00 7.98 -18.24
N GLU A 167 -0.31 8.99 -17.74
CA GLU A 167 0.46 9.93 -18.57
C GLU A 167 1.71 9.27 -19.14
N SER A 168 2.37 8.41 -18.37
CA SER A 168 3.54 7.64 -18.81
C SER A 168 3.21 6.37 -19.60
N GLU A 169 1.93 6.09 -19.84
CA GLU A 169 1.48 4.87 -20.52
C GLU A 169 1.85 4.90 -22.01
N THR A 170 2.45 3.82 -22.49
CA THR A 170 2.69 3.64 -23.94
C THR A 170 1.35 3.42 -24.69
N LEU A 171 1.33 3.65 -26.00
CA LEU A 171 0.10 3.45 -26.79
C LEU A 171 -0.41 2.00 -26.69
N THR A 172 0.48 1.01 -26.67
CA THR A 172 0.14 -0.42 -26.57
C THR A 172 -0.45 -0.77 -25.20
N GLU A 173 0.11 -0.24 -24.11
CA GLU A 173 -0.46 -0.39 -22.76
C GLU A 173 -1.84 0.24 -22.67
N ARG A 174 -2.00 1.45 -23.25
CA ARG A 174 -3.29 2.16 -23.31
C ARG A 174 -4.35 1.36 -24.04
N GLU A 175 -4.01 0.80 -25.20
CA GLU A 175 -4.91 -0.04 -25.97
C GLU A 175 -5.28 -1.33 -25.21
N SER A 176 -4.30 -2.01 -24.61
CA SER A 176 -4.52 -3.21 -23.80
C SER A 176 -5.47 -2.94 -22.63
N ARG A 177 -5.25 -1.84 -21.91
CA ARG A 177 -6.08 -1.41 -20.80
C ARG A 177 -7.50 -1.03 -21.24
N LEU A 178 -7.66 -0.27 -22.32
CA LEU A 178 -8.98 0.08 -22.86
C LEU A 178 -9.70 -1.15 -23.43
N SER A 179 -8.98 -2.08 -24.03
CA SER A 179 -9.53 -3.37 -24.49
C SER A 179 -10.06 -4.19 -23.32
N SER A 180 -9.26 -4.33 -22.26
CA SER A 180 -9.66 -5.02 -21.02
C SER A 180 -10.85 -4.34 -20.32
N GLN A 181 -10.92 -3.01 -20.37
CA GLN A 181 -12.06 -2.27 -19.85
C GLN A 181 -13.34 -2.53 -20.68
N ARG A 182 -13.22 -2.57 -22.01
CA ARG A 182 -14.34 -2.89 -22.92
C ARG A 182 -14.84 -4.31 -22.70
N THR A 183 -13.94 -5.30 -22.63
CA THR A 183 -14.33 -6.70 -22.40
C THR A 183 -15.04 -6.86 -21.06
N ARG A 184 -14.48 -6.31 -19.97
CA ARG A 184 -15.13 -6.33 -18.65
C ARG A 184 -16.52 -5.70 -18.69
N THR A 185 -16.68 -4.57 -19.37
CA THR A 185 -17.97 -3.87 -19.49
C THR A 185 -18.97 -4.72 -20.28
N MET A 186 -18.54 -5.35 -21.37
CA MET A 186 -19.40 -6.26 -22.15
C MET A 186 -19.82 -7.47 -21.34
N THR A 187 -18.91 -8.10 -20.60
CA THR A 187 -19.21 -9.25 -19.74
C THR A 187 -20.26 -8.85 -18.68
N LEU A 188 -20.05 -7.73 -17.98
CA LEU A 188 -21.01 -7.25 -17.00
C LEU A 188 -22.38 -6.95 -17.62
N ARG A 189 -22.43 -6.33 -18.81
CA ARG A 189 -23.69 -6.07 -19.53
C ARG A 189 -24.38 -7.35 -20.00
N SER A 190 -23.63 -8.38 -20.37
CA SER A 190 -24.20 -9.67 -20.79
C SER A 190 -24.80 -10.47 -19.64
N GLN A 191 -24.33 -10.22 -18.42
CA GLN A 191 -24.78 -10.88 -17.19
C GLN A 191 -25.81 -10.02 -16.42
N GLU A 192 -26.11 -8.82 -16.92
CA GLU A 192 -27.04 -7.87 -16.31
C GLU A 192 -28.46 -8.45 -16.29
N SER A 193 -29.08 -8.48 -15.11
CA SER A 193 -30.50 -8.81 -14.99
C SER A 193 -31.38 -7.73 -15.64
N ILE A 194 -32.64 -8.06 -15.95
CA ILE A 194 -33.59 -7.10 -16.55
C ILE A 194 -33.76 -5.86 -15.66
N VAL A 195 -33.81 -6.04 -14.33
CA VAL A 195 -33.96 -4.96 -13.36
C VAL A 195 -32.73 -4.05 -13.36
N GLU A 196 -31.52 -4.61 -13.29
CA GLU A 196 -30.27 -3.84 -13.35
C GLU A 196 -30.17 -3.05 -14.67
N ARG A 197 -30.56 -3.69 -15.78
CA ARG A 197 -30.60 -3.05 -17.11
C ARG A 197 -31.55 -1.87 -17.13
N GLU A 198 -32.71 -1.99 -16.52
CA GLU A 198 -33.69 -0.90 -16.45
C GLU A 198 -33.20 0.25 -15.57
N VAL A 199 -32.59 -0.05 -14.42
CA VAL A 199 -31.95 0.95 -13.55
C VAL A 199 -30.82 1.68 -14.27
N ARG A 200 -29.95 0.96 -14.99
CA ARG A 200 -28.88 1.58 -15.77
C ARG A 200 -29.44 2.45 -16.89
N MET A 201 -30.42 1.97 -17.65
CA MET A 201 -31.03 2.72 -18.76
C MET A 201 -31.83 3.94 -18.28
N SER A 202 -32.46 3.88 -17.10
CA SER A 202 -33.13 5.04 -16.50
C SER A 202 -32.10 6.08 -16.04
N ALA A 203 -31.04 5.68 -15.36
CA ALA A 203 -29.93 6.57 -14.99
C ALA A 203 -29.22 7.17 -16.23
N ASP A 204 -29.06 6.41 -17.32
CA ASP A 204 -28.53 6.92 -18.59
C ASP A 204 -29.45 8.01 -19.18
N ARG A 205 -30.77 7.82 -19.16
CA ARG A 205 -31.74 8.82 -19.64
C ARG A 205 -31.72 10.09 -18.78
N GLU A 206 -31.65 9.95 -17.46
CA GLU A 206 -31.57 11.07 -16.53
C GLU A 206 -30.28 11.88 -16.74
N ARG A 207 -29.12 11.21 -16.84
CA ARG A 207 -27.85 11.88 -17.17
C ARG A 207 -27.92 12.62 -18.50
N HIS A 208 -28.54 12.05 -19.52
CA HIS A 208 -28.73 12.73 -20.80
C HIS A 208 -29.67 13.93 -20.70
N ALA A 209 -30.73 13.86 -19.90
CA ALA A 209 -31.64 14.98 -19.67
C ALA A 209 -30.92 16.13 -18.96
N LEU A 210 -30.21 15.84 -17.87
CA LEU A 210 -29.41 16.82 -17.13
C LEU A 210 -28.31 17.43 -18.00
N SER A 211 -27.61 16.60 -18.79
CA SER A 211 -26.60 17.09 -19.73
C SER A 211 -27.21 18.07 -20.73
N ARG A 212 -28.39 17.79 -21.29
CA ARG A 212 -29.09 18.69 -22.22
C ARG A 212 -29.59 19.97 -21.56
N GLU A 213 -29.98 19.92 -20.30
CA GLU A 213 -30.39 21.09 -19.53
C GLU A 213 -29.20 22.00 -19.25
N SER A 214 -28.02 21.42 -19.00
CA SER A 214 -26.77 22.15 -18.77
C SER A 214 -26.02 22.56 -20.05
N GLU A 215 -26.50 22.20 -21.24
CA GLU A 215 -25.83 22.55 -22.51
C GLU A 215 -25.79 24.07 -22.70
N THR A 216 -24.60 24.57 -23.03
CA THR A 216 -24.45 25.94 -23.54
C THR A 216 -25.07 26.07 -24.93
N PHE A 217 -25.34 27.30 -25.37
CA PHE A 217 -25.91 27.56 -26.70
C PHE A 217 -25.05 26.96 -27.84
N THR A 218 -23.72 27.09 -27.74
CA THR A 218 -22.77 26.59 -28.75
C THR A 218 -22.75 25.06 -28.80
N GLU A 219 -22.77 24.39 -27.64
CA GLU A 219 -22.86 22.93 -27.55
C GLU A 219 -24.18 22.42 -28.13
N ARG A 220 -25.29 23.09 -27.81
CA ARG A 220 -26.62 22.76 -28.36
C ARG A 220 -26.65 22.87 -29.88
N GLU A 221 -26.14 23.96 -30.45
CA GLU A 221 -26.09 24.15 -31.90
C GLU A 221 -25.17 23.14 -32.58
N SER A 222 -24.00 22.84 -31.99
CA SER A 222 -23.11 21.79 -32.49
C SER A 222 -23.79 20.41 -32.52
N ARG A 223 -24.51 20.05 -31.44
CA ARG A 223 -25.27 18.80 -31.37
C ARG A 223 -26.39 18.75 -32.41
N LEU A 224 -27.17 19.83 -32.55
CA LEU A 224 -28.27 19.89 -33.52
C LEU A 224 -27.76 19.87 -34.96
N SER A 225 -26.66 20.57 -35.24
CA SER A 225 -25.97 20.53 -36.54
C SER A 225 -25.51 19.11 -36.86
N SER A 226 -24.83 18.44 -35.92
CA SER A 226 -24.41 17.05 -36.06
C SER A 226 -25.59 16.10 -36.30
N GLN A 227 -26.71 16.32 -35.61
CA GLN A 227 -27.95 15.55 -35.80
C GLN A 227 -28.55 15.76 -37.20
N ARG A 228 -28.56 17.01 -37.71
CA ARG A 228 -29.00 17.33 -39.07
C ARG A 228 -28.13 16.63 -40.10
N THR A 229 -26.81 16.73 -39.97
CA THR A 229 -25.86 16.05 -40.87
C THR A 229 -26.06 14.55 -40.88
N ARG A 230 -26.15 13.91 -39.70
CA ARG A 230 -26.41 12.46 -39.60
C ARG A 230 -27.73 12.05 -40.25
N THR A 231 -28.77 12.88 -40.10
CA THR A 231 -30.07 12.62 -40.72
C THR A 231 -29.98 12.73 -42.24
N MET A 232 -29.23 13.71 -42.76
CA MET A 232 -29.00 13.86 -44.19
C MET A 232 -28.20 12.69 -44.77
N THR A 233 -27.14 12.24 -44.09
CA THR A 233 -26.34 11.11 -44.56
C THR A 233 -27.17 9.83 -44.61
N LEU A 234 -27.97 9.55 -43.57
CA LEU A 234 -28.88 8.39 -43.56
C LEU A 234 -29.90 8.45 -44.70
N ARG A 235 -30.47 9.63 -44.98
CA ARG A 235 -31.40 9.82 -46.11
C ARG A 235 -30.73 9.65 -47.47
N SER A 236 -29.46 10.02 -47.61
CA SER A 236 -28.72 9.83 -48.87
C SER A 236 -28.35 8.37 -49.12
N GLN A 237 -28.26 7.55 -48.07
CA GLN A 237 -27.95 6.13 -48.13
C GLN A 237 -29.20 5.23 -48.10
N GLU A 238 -30.39 5.85 -48.03
CA GLU A 238 -31.67 5.15 -47.94
C GLU A 238 -31.98 4.44 -49.25
N SER A 239 -32.41 3.17 -49.19
CA SER A 239 -32.89 2.46 -50.37
C SER A 239 -34.20 3.09 -50.88
N VAL A 240 -34.54 2.88 -52.15
CA VAL A 240 -35.79 3.41 -52.72
C VAL A 240 -37.02 2.89 -51.94
N ALA A 241 -37.01 1.60 -51.57
CA ALA A 241 -38.07 0.99 -50.78
C ALA A 241 -38.21 1.64 -49.39
N ASP A 242 -37.09 1.82 -48.68
CA ASP A 242 -37.10 2.47 -47.36
C ASP A 242 -37.58 3.92 -47.45
N ARG A 243 -37.16 4.64 -48.52
CA ARG A 243 -37.59 6.02 -48.78
C ARG A 243 -39.09 6.11 -48.99
N GLU A 244 -39.67 5.17 -49.74
CA GLU A 244 -41.12 5.12 -49.96
C GLU A 244 -41.88 4.85 -48.66
N VAL A 245 -41.42 3.88 -47.86
CA VAL A 245 -41.99 3.56 -46.55
C VAL A 245 -41.90 4.75 -45.60
N ARG A 246 -40.78 5.46 -45.57
CA ARG A 246 -40.64 6.65 -44.73
C ARG A 246 -41.57 7.77 -45.18
N LEU A 247 -41.66 8.03 -46.49
CA LEU A 247 -42.52 9.08 -47.04
C LEU A 247 -44.01 8.73 -46.88
N SER A 248 -44.42 7.47 -46.99
CA SER A 248 -45.80 7.05 -46.69
C SER A 248 -46.12 7.27 -45.21
N ALA A 249 -45.22 6.85 -44.31
CA ALA A 249 -45.37 7.09 -42.87
C ALA A 249 -45.39 8.59 -42.52
N ASP A 250 -44.57 9.42 -43.19
CA ASP A 250 -44.60 10.88 -43.06
C ASP A 250 -45.98 11.44 -43.48
N ARG A 251 -46.52 11.01 -44.63
CA ARG A 251 -47.84 11.42 -45.12
C ARG A 251 -48.96 11.05 -44.14
N GLU A 252 -48.93 9.84 -43.58
CA GLU A 252 -49.89 9.37 -42.57
C GLU A 252 -49.80 10.18 -41.27
N ARG A 253 -48.58 10.41 -40.76
CA ARG A 253 -48.36 11.26 -39.58
C ARG A 253 -48.93 12.67 -39.78
N HIS A 254 -48.70 13.27 -40.94
CA HIS A 254 -49.25 14.58 -41.27
C HIS A 254 -50.76 14.57 -41.39
N ALA A 255 -51.37 13.52 -41.96
CA ALA A 255 -52.81 13.36 -42.01
C ALA A 255 -53.42 13.27 -40.60
N LEU A 256 -52.85 12.43 -39.72
CA LEU A 256 -53.29 12.29 -38.33
C LEU A 256 -53.08 13.57 -37.50
N ALA A 257 -52.01 14.32 -37.76
CA ALA A 257 -51.78 15.62 -37.12
C ALA A 257 -52.87 16.63 -37.50
N ARG A 258 -53.21 16.72 -38.80
CA ARG A 258 -54.30 17.60 -39.26
C ARG A 258 -55.65 17.24 -38.66
N VAL A 259 -55.96 15.94 -38.55
CA VAL A 259 -57.20 15.47 -37.91
C VAL A 259 -57.22 15.83 -36.42
N ARG A 260 -56.11 15.62 -35.70
CA ARG A 260 -55.98 16.02 -34.28
C ARG A 260 -56.12 17.52 -34.09
N ASP A 261 -55.51 18.33 -34.94
CA ASP A 261 -55.61 19.79 -34.88
C ASP A 261 -57.03 20.27 -35.19
N PHE A 262 -57.69 19.67 -36.17
CA PHE A 262 -59.09 19.95 -36.47
C PHE A 262 -59.99 19.59 -35.29
N HIS A 263 -59.76 18.43 -34.68
CA HIS A 263 -60.50 17.99 -33.48
C HIS A 263 -60.26 18.93 -32.29
N ARG A 264 -59.02 19.33 -32.04
CA ARG A 264 -58.65 20.29 -30.98
C ARG A 264 -59.31 21.65 -31.20
N LYS A 265 -59.27 22.18 -32.42
CA LYS A 265 -59.94 23.44 -32.80
C LYS A 265 -61.46 23.34 -32.64
N ARG A 266 -62.07 22.22 -33.04
CA ARG A 266 -63.51 21.99 -32.89
C ARG A 266 -63.93 21.91 -31.42
N ILE A 267 -63.14 21.26 -30.57
CA ILE A 267 -63.36 21.22 -29.12
C ILE A 267 -63.25 22.64 -28.54
N ALA A 268 -62.19 23.37 -28.85
CA ALA A 268 -62.02 24.75 -28.40
C ALA A 268 -63.19 25.66 -28.82
N LEU A 269 -63.69 25.50 -30.05
CA LEU A 269 -64.84 26.27 -30.56
C LEU A 269 -66.15 25.91 -29.83
N LYS A 270 -66.35 24.64 -29.45
CA LYS A 270 -67.51 24.23 -28.64
C LYS A 270 -67.44 24.81 -27.23
N PHE A 271 -66.25 24.81 -26.61
CA PHE A 271 -66.06 25.44 -25.30
C PHE A 271 -66.29 26.96 -25.36
N ALA A 272 -65.77 27.65 -26.39
CA ALA A 272 -65.99 29.09 -26.60
C ALA A 272 -67.49 29.43 -26.76
N LYS A 273 -68.23 28.64 -27.55
CA LYS A 273 -69.67 28.83 -27.75
C LYS A 273 -70.49 28.55 -26.49
N ASN A 274 -70.07 27.61 -25.65
CA ASN A 274 -70.74 27.33 -24.38
C ASN A 274 -70.45 28.42 -23.33
N SER A 275 -69.24 28.97 -23.29
CA SER A 275 -68.92 30.13 -22.43
C SER A 275 -69.65 31.41 -22.84
N ASP A 276 -69.91 31.61 -24.14
CA ASP A 276 -70.75 32.72 -24.62
C ASP A 276 -72.23 32.50 -24.27
N HIS A 277 -72.68 31.24 -24.23
CA HIS A 277 -74.05 30.89 -23.86
C HIS A 277 -74.32 31.08 -22.35
N ASP A 278 -73.33 30.82 -21.49
CA ASP A 278 -73.38 31.11 -20.06
C ASP A 278 -73.37 32.63 -19.78
N PHE A 279 -72.66 33.42 -20.58
CA PHE A 279 -72.71 34.89 -20.51
C PHE A 279 -74.08 35.45 -20.99
N ALA A 280 -74.70 34.80 -21.98
CA ALA A 280 -76.02 35.19 -22.51
C ALA A 280 -77.18 34.80 -21.58
N PHE A 281 -77.08 33.71 -20.81
CA PHE A 281 -78.09 33.33 -19.82
C PHE A 281 -78.08 34.26 -18.59
N SER A 282 -76.93 34.84 -18.24
CA SER A 282 -76.83 35.82 -17.14
C SER A 282 -77.47 37.19 -17.46
N ARG A 283 -77.62 37.56 -18.74
CA ARG A 283 -78.30 38.82 -19.14
C ARG A 283 -79.83 38.74 -19.22
N LYS A 284 -80.43 37.55 -19.31
CA LYS A 284 -81.91 37.40 -19.38
C LYS A 284 -82.63 37.45 -18.02
N HIS A 285 -81.91 37.61 -16.91
CA HIS A 285 -82.47 37.82 -15.56
C HIS A 285 -82.22 39.23 -14.98
N ARG A 286 -81.87 40.22 -15.81
CA ARG A 286 -81.89 41.64 -15.43
C ARG A 286 -82.62 42.46 -16.49
N GLY A 287 -83.91 42.67 -16.28
CA GLY A 287 -84.75 43.46 -17.16
C GLY A 287 -86.22 43.44 -16.71
N THR A 288 -86.46 43.89 -15.48
CA THR A 288 -87.69 44.57 -15.09
C THR A 288 -87.50 46.05 -15.33
#